data_AF-A0AAW2LFP2-F1
#
_entry.id   AF-A0AAW2LFP2-F1
#
_cell.length_a   1.000
_cell.length_b   1.000
_cell.length_c   1.000
_cell.angle_alpha   90.00
_cell.angle_beta   90.00
_cell.angle_gamma   90.00
#
_symmetry.space_group_name_H-M   'P 1'
#
loop_
_entity.id
_entity.type
_entity.pdbx_description
1 polymer ?
#
loop_
_entity_poly.entity_id
_entity_poly.type
_entity_poly.pdbx_seq_one_letter_code
_entity_poly.pdbx_strand_id
1 'polypeptide(L)'
;MFPTNLRMSKQRLREARIQSIDYLILLLAGACLGLISKGGDENFGAPGYTYTIIATSLLCKIAALRTFALDKLEYRRERASGISSLAHFVAKDTIDHFNTLIKPLVYLSMFYFFSNPRSLFVDNYIVLLCLVYCVTGVAYALAIFLEPGPSQLCSVLLPVVLTLLSTRPTDSTFMKILTSLCYPRWALEAFIVSNAKRYYGVWLIQRCGALLRTGYNLHQWNLCISLLLAAGAACRILAFIVSYLPVCTGLIRLLCRVNRDMNASFLSKCQDDNRRSIDVLPVM
;
A
#
# COMPACT_ATOMS: atom_id res chain seq x y z
N MET A 1 -7.70 -26.45 33.24
CA MET A 1 -6.53 -25.85 32.57
C MET A 1 -6.41 -26.17 31.07
N PHE A 2 -7.12 -27.18 30.52
CA PHE A 2 -7.07 -27.53 29.08
C PHE A 2 -7.88 -26.69 28.06
N PRO A 3 -8.97 -25.95 28.41
CA PRO A 3 -9.82 -25.33 27.37
C PRO A 3 -9.23 -24.02 26.77
N THR A 4 -8.25 -23.40 27.42
CA THR A 4 -7.59 -22.15 26.95
C THR A 4 -6.62 -22.42 25.80
N ASN A 5 -5.90 -23.54 25.83
CA ASN A 5 -4.93 -23.91 24.79
C ASN A 5 -5.61 -24.16 23.44
N LEU A 6 -6.78 -24.79 23.42
CA LEU A 6 -7.51 -25.05 22.16
C LEU A 6 -8.01 -23.76 21.49
N ARG A 7 -8.43 -22.77 22.28
CA ARG A 7 -8.87 -21.45 21.77
C ARG A 7 -7.70 -20.66 21.21
N MET A 8 -6.58 -20.62 21.93
CA MET A 8 -5.34 -19.99 21.48
C MET A 8 -4.81 -20.64 20.20
N SER A 9 -4.77 -21.98 20.13
CA SER A 9 -4.33 -22.69 18.92
C SER A 9 -5.23 -22.42 17.72
N LYS A 10 -6.55 -22.38 17.89
CA LYS A 10 -7.48 -22.01 16.81
C LYS A 10 -7.28 -20.58 16.32
N GLN A 11 -6.98 -19.64 17.24
CA GLN A 11 -6.70 -18.25 16.89
C GLN A 11 -5.38 -18.13 16.10
N ARG A 12 -4.30 -18.77 16.58
CA ARG A 12 -3.01 -18.82 15.87
C ARG A 12 -3.13 -19.44 14.48
N LEU A 13 -3.91 -20.51 14.34
CA LEU A 13 -4.12 -21.18 13.06
C LEU A 13 -4.91 -20.30 12.07
N ARG A 14 -5.84 -19.48 12.58
CA ARG A 14 -6.57 -18.51 11.75
C ARG A 14 -5.68 -17.35 11.30
N GLU A 15 -4.83 -16.84 12.19
CA GLU A 15 -3.83 -15.80 11.88
C GLU A 15 -2.84 -16.29 10.81
N ALA A 16 -2.29 -17.49 10.99
CA ALA A 16 -1.38 -18.12 10.03
C ALA A 16 -2.04 -18.33 8.65
N ARG A 17 -3.31 -18.78 8.63
CA ARG A 17 -4.07 -18.96 7.38
C ARG A 17 -4.25 -17.64 6.62
N ILE A 18 -4.46 -16.53 7.32
CA ILE A 18 -4.61 -15.22 6.66
C ILE A 18 -3.28 -14.79 6.04
N GLN A 19 -2.17 -14.96 6.76
CA GLN A 19 -0.84 -14.66 6.24
C GLN A 19 -0.47 -15.54 5.02
N SER A 20 -0.79 -16.83 5.06
CA SER A 20 -0.52 -17.73 3.93
C SER A 20 -1.29 -17.34 2.67
N ILE A 21 -2.55 -16.90 2.81
CA ILE A 21 -3.35 -16.40 1.69
C ILE A 21 -2.73 -15.14 1.10
N ASP A 22 -2.26 -14.21 1.93
CA ASP A 22 -1.60 -12.98 1.46
C ASP A 22 -0.32 -13.29 0.66
N TYR A 23 0.49 -14.24 1.12
CA TYR A 23 1.68 -14.69 0.37
C TYR A 23 1.33 -15.37 -0.96
N LEU A 24 0.29 -16.21 -0.97
CA LEU A 24 -0.19 -16.87 -2.19
C LEU A 24 -0.67 -15.85 -3.23
N ILE A 25 -1.42 -14.82 -2.80
CA ILE A 25 -1.90 -13.75 -3.68
C ILE A 25 -0.72 -12.95 -4.23
N LEU A 26 0.27 -12.62 -3.40
CA LEU A 26 1.49 -11.91 -3.85
C LEU A 26 2.28 -12.74 -4.88
N LEU A 27 2.40 -14.04 -4.66
CA LEU A 27 3.08 -14.97 -5.56
C LEU A 27 2.36 -15.05 -6.91
N LEU A 28 1.04 -15.22 -6.89
CA LEU A 28 0.20 -15.24 -8.10
C LEU A 28 0.27 -13.91 -8.86
N ALA A 29 0.18 -12.78 -8.13
CA ALA A 29 0.29 -11.46 -8.74
C ALA A 29 1.66 -11.23 -9.39
N GLY A 30 2.74 -11.68 -8.75
CA GLY A 30 4.10 -11.65 -9.31
C GLY A 30 4.21 -12.51 -10.56
N ALA A 31 3.61 -13.69 -10.59
CA ALA A 31 3.60 -14.57 -11.76
C ALA A 31 2.81 -13.96 -12.93
N CYS A 32 1.58 -13.49 -12.70
CA CYS A 32 0.74 -12.89 -13.73
C CYS A 32 1.37 -11.63 -14.34
N LEU A 33 1.83 -10.70 -13.49
CA LEU A 33 2.49 -9.48 -13.96
C LEU A 33 3.85 -9.79 -14.61
N GLY A 34 4.54 -10.81 -14.11
CA GLY A 34 5.81 -11.25 -14.66
C GLY A 34 5.68 -11.75 -16.10
N LEU A 35 4.61 -12.48 -16.40
CA LEU A 35 4.27 -12.92 -17.75
C LEU A 35 3.86 -11.77 -18.67
N ILE A 36 3.06 -10.83 -18.18
CA ILE A 36 2.61 -9.66 -18.95
C ILE A 36 3.78 -8.72 -19.28
N SER A 37 4.73 -8.57 -18.34
CA SER A 37 5.87 -7.65 -18.49
C SER A 37 6.97 -8.17 -19.42
N LYS A 38 6.86 -9.38 -19.97
CA LYS A 38 7.85 -9.96 -20.89
C LYS A 38 7.94 -9.24 -22.24
N GLY A 39 7.02 -8.30 -22.52
CA GLY A 39 6.94 -7.57 -23.79
C GLY A 39 7.77 -6.28 -23.85
N GLY A 40 8.95 -6.35 -24.48
CA GLY A 40 9.55 -5.23 -25.22
C GLY A 40 10.66 -4.43 -24.51
N ASP A 41 11.89 -4.52 -25.06
CA ASP A 41 13.05 -3.70 -24.67
C ASP A 41 12.89 -2.20 -24.97
N GLU A 42 11.84 -1.83 -25.73
CA GLU A 42 11.60 -0.47 -26.22
C GLU A 42 11.25 0.54 -25.11
N ASN A 43 10.61 0.07 -24.03
CA ASN A 43 10.14 0.91 -22.92
C ASN A 43 10.89 0.65 -21.61
N PHE A 44 12.05 -0.01 -21.64
CA PHE A 44 12.87 -0.32 -20.45
C PHE A 44 12.11 -1.03 -19.32
N GLY A 45 11.03 -1.75 -19.62
CA GLY A 45 10.16 -2.39 -18.61
C GLY A 45 9.36 -1.41 -17.74
N ALA A 46 9.30 -0.12 -18.08
CA ALA A 46 8.56 0.91 -17.34
C ALA A 46 7.08 0.56 -17.02
N PRO A 47 6.28 0.01 -17.97
CA PRO A 47 4.91 -0.38 -17.63
C PRO A 47 4.87 -1.53 -16.60
N GLY A 48 5.79 -2.50 -16.69
CA GLY A 48 5.90 -3.61 -15.74
C GLY A 48 6.18 -3.14 -14.31
N TYR A 49 7.11 -2.20 -14.14
CA TYR A 49 7.40 -1.60 -12.82
C TYR A 49 6.22 -0.77 -12.29
N THR A 50 5.48 -0.08 -13.17
CA THR A 50 4.29 0.68 -12.77
C THR A 50 3.22 -0.24 -12.19
N TYR A 51 2.92 -1.36 -12.87
CA TYR A 51 1.96 -2.34 -12.35
C TYR A 51 2.47 -3.04 -11.08
N THR A 52 3.77 -3.27 -11.00
CA THR A 52 4.42 -3.82 -9.79
C THR A 52 4.21 -2.91 -8.58
N ILE A 53 4.44 -1.60 -8.73
CA ILE A 53 4.22 -0.61 -7.67
C ILE A 53 2.76 -0.64 -7.23
N ILE A 54 1.82 -0.64 -8.17
CA ILE A 54 0.38 -0.67 -7.86
C ILE A 54 0.03 -1.96 -7.10
N ALA A 55 0.33 -3.13 -7.66
CA ALA A 55 -0.05 -4.41 -7.08
C ALA A 55 0.54 -4.62 -5.68
N THR A 56 1.86 -4.40 -5.52
CA THR A 56 2.53 -4.56 -4.22
C THR A 56 2.03 -3.54 -3.20
N SER A 57 1.80 -2.28 -3.62
CA SER A 57 1.26 -1.27 -2.72
C SER A 57 -0.13 -1.64 -2.21
N LEU A 58 -1.05 -2.02 -3.10
CA LEU A 58 -2.42 -2.37 -2.73
C LEU A 58 -2.47 -3.57 -1.78
N LEU A 59 -1.81 -4.67 -2.16
CA LEU A 59 -1.81 -5.91 -1.39
C LEU A 59 -1.19 -5.70 -0.01
N CYS A 60 -0.08 -4.97 0.07
CA CYS A 60 0.58 -4.70 1.35
C CYS A 60 -0.25 -3.76 2.24
N LYS A 61 -0.92 -2.74 1.69
CA LYS A 61 -1.80 -1.89 2.50
C LYS A 61 -3.00 -2.65 3.03
N ILE A 62 -3.67 -3.48 2.22
CA ILE A 62 -4.83 -4.26 2.69
C ILE A 62 -4.42 -5.22 3.81
N ALA A 63 -3.24 -5.82 3.71
CA ALA A 63 -2.71 -6.69 4.75
C ALA A 63 -2.39 -5.91 6.04
N ALA A 64 -1.64 -4.81 5.96
CA ALA A 64 -1.31 -3.96 7.11
C ALA A 64 -2.57 -3.37 7.77
N LEU A 65 -3.56 -2.98 6.97
CA LEU A 65 -4.82 -2.43 7.45
C LEU A 65 -5.63 -3.46 8.24
N ARG A 66 -5.70 -4.72 7.79
CA ARG A 66 -6.39 -5.79 8.51
C ARG A 66 -5.81 -6.02 9.90
N THR A 67 -4.48 -6.01 10.02
CA THR A 67 -3.78 -6.15 11.31
C THR A 67 -4.19 -5.05 12.28
N PHE A 68 -4.16 -3.78 11.85
CA PHE A 68 -4.47 -2.65 12.74
C PHE A 68 -5.97 -2.43 12.99
N ALA A 69 -6.83 -2.79 12.04
CA ALA A 69 -8.27 -2.57 12.15
C ALA A 69 -8.93 -3.47 13.21
N LEU A 70 -8.54 -4.74 13.27
CA LEU A 70 -9.09 -5.71 14.23
C LEU A 70 -8.68 -5.39 15.67
N ASP A 71 -7.48 -4.84 15.83
CA ASP A 71 -6.86 -4.63 17.14
C ASP A 71 -7.25 -3.32 17.83
N LYS A 72 -8.08 -2.47 17.19
CA LYS A 72 -8.53 -1.21 17.79
C LYS A 72 -9.28 -1.41 19.12
N LEU A 73 -10.06 -2.48 19.22
CA LEU A 73 -10.83 -2.79 20.44
C LEU A 73 -9.90 -3.24 21.57
N GLU A 74 -8.91 -4.08 21.25
CA GLU A 74 -7.92 -4.55 22.20
C GLU A 74 -7.05 -3.40 22.69
N TYR A 75 -6.57 -2.55 21.76
CA TYR A 75 -5.83 -1.34 22.09
C TYR A 75 -6.61 -0.43 23.05
N ARG A 76 -7.92 -0.24 22.85
CA ARG A 76 -8.74 0.57 23.77
C ARG A 76 -8.85 -0.05 25.16
N ARG A 77 -8.93 -1.38 25.25
CA ARG A 77 -8.99 -2.10 26.53
C ARG A 77 -7.66 -2.04 27.27
N GLU A 78 -6.55 -2.30 26.57
CA GLU A 78 -5.19 -2.21 27.13
C GLU A 78 -4.82 -0.78 27.56
N ARG A 79 -5.33 0.23 26.86
CA ARG A 79 -5.17 1.64 27.27
C ARG A 79 -5.95 1.95 28.53
N ALA A 80 -7.15 1.38 28.70
CA ALA A 80 -7.94 1.55 29.92
C ALA A 80 -7.30 0.88 31.16
N SER A 81 -6.50 -0.17 30.96
CA SER A 81 -5.73 -0.82 32.02
C SER A 81 -4.37 -0.16 32.31
N GLY A 82 -4.05 0.96 31.65
CA GLY A 82 -2.84 1.74 31.92
C GLY A 82 -1.58 1.27 31.20
N ILE A 83 -1.70 0.38 30.20
CA ILE A 83 -0.55 -0.06 29.40
C ILE A 83 -0.06 1.08 28.48
N SER A 84 1.25 1.26 28.38
CA SER A 84 1.84 2.32 27.55
C SER A 84 1.54 2.10 26.06
N SER A 85 1.02 3.14 25.39
CA SER A 85 0.73 3.12 23.95
C SER A 85 1.97 2.96 23.08
N LEU A 86 3.13 3.41 23.58
CA LEU A 86 4.40 3.35 22.86
C LEU A 86 4.86 1.91 22.72
N ALA A 87 4.89 1.16 23.82
CA ALA A 87 5.32 -0.24 23.80
C ALA A 87 4.41 -1.07 22.89
N HIS A 88 3.10 -0.85 22.94
CA HIS A 88 2.16 -1.54 22.05
C HIS A 88 2.40 -1.17 20.57
N PHE A 89 2.62 0.11 20.25
CA PHE A 89 2.91 0.52 18.87
C PHE A 89 4.23 -0.06 18.34
N VAL A 90 5.31 0.02 19.12
CA VAL A 90 6.63 -0.49 18.75
C VAL A 90 6.64 -2.01 18.61
N ALA A 91 5.98 -2.74 19.52
CA ALA A 91 5.83 -4.19 19.42
C ALA A 91 5.14 -4.59 18.11
N LYS A 92 4.07 -3.89 17.73
CA LYS A 92 3.34 -4.17 16.48
C LYS A 92 4.09 -3.75 15.24
N ASP A 93 4.75 -2.59 15.26
CA ASP A 93 5.57 -2.15 14.14
C ASP A 93 6.69 -3.16 13.87
N THR A 94 7.31 -3.71 14.91
CA THR A 94 8.35 -4.74 14.78
C THR A 94 7.80 -6.03 14.14
N ILE A 95 6.64 -6.51 14.57
CA ILE A 95 6.01 -7.72 14.00
C ILE A 95 5.61 -7.52 12.54
N ASP A 96 5.05 -6.36 12.19
CA ASP A 96 4.66 -6.07 10.81
C ASP A 96 5.89 -5.80 9.93
N HIS A 97 6.99 -5.29 10.49
CA HIS A 97 8.24 -5.09 9.77
C HIS A 97 8.81 -6.42 9.26
N PHE A 98 8.78 -7.49 10.07
CA PHE A 98 9.20 -8.82 9.61
C PHE A 98 8.36 -9.31 8.41
N ASN A 99 7.04 -9.13 8.46
CA ASN A 99 6.16 -9.47 7.33
C ASN A 99 6.41 -8.58 6.11
N THR A 100 6.77 -7.31 6.34
CA THR A 100 7.12 -6.33 5.29
C THR A 100 8.43 -6.64 4.60
N LEU A 101 9.36 -7.36 5.25
CA LEU A 101 10.60 -7.82 4.61
C LEU A 101 10.35 -9.02 3.66
N ILE A 102 9.46 -9.94 4.06
CA ILE A 102 9.22 -11.21 3.36
C ILE A 102 8.28 -11.02 2.16
N LYS A 103 7.20 -10.24 2.30
CA LYS A 103 6.20 -10.02 1.23
C LYS A 103 6.79 -9.55 -0.12
N PRO A 104 7.61 -8.49 -0.17
CA PRO A 104 8.24 -8.06 -1.42
C PRO A 104 9.25 -9.09 -1.96
N LEU A 105 9.89 -9.88 -1.11
CA LEU A 105 10.77 -10.97 -1.55
C LEU A 105 9.98 -12.04 -2.32
N VAL A 106 8.86 -12.49 -1.74
CA VAL A 106 7.97 -13.50 -2.37
C VAL A 106 7.45 -12.98 -3.72
N TYR A 107 6.97 -11.75 -3.77
CA TYR A 107 6.50 -11.14 -5.02
C TYR A 107 7.62 -11.06 -6.08
N LEU A 108 8.78 -10.51 -5.69
CA LEU A 108 9.89 -10.27 -6.61
C LEU A 108 10.46 -11.58 -7.15
N SER A 109 10.50 -12.64 -6.35
CA SER A 109 11.01 -13.95 -6.78
C SER A 109 10.26 -14.49 -8.01
N MET A 110 8.92 -14.42 -8.01
CA MET A 110 8.12 -14.85 -9.16
C MET A 110 8.20 -13.85 -10.31
N PHE A 111 8.13 -12.55 -10.03
CA PHE A 111 8.21 -11.53 -11.07
C PHE A 111 9.53 -11.66 -11.86
N TYR A 112 10.65 -11.84 -11.16
CA TYR A 112 11.98 -11.97 -11.78
C TYR A 112 12.13 -13.26 -12.59
N PHE A 113 11.55 -14.37 -12.12
CA PHE A 113 11.56 -15.65 -12.83
C PHE A 113 10.87 -15.57 -14.19
N PHE A 114 9.71 -14.90 -14.27
CA PHE A 114 8.93 -14.81 -15.50
C PHE A 114 9.38 -13.65 -16.42
N SER A 115 9.72 -12.49 -15.85
CA SER A 115 10.08 -11.30 -16.65
C SER A 115 11.54 -11.25 -17.08
N ASN A 116 12.47 -11.92 -16.37
CA ASN A 116 13.92 -11.85 -16.60
C ASN A 116 14.45 -10.42 -16.88
N PRO A 117 14.21 -9.43 -16.00
CA PRO A 117 14.72 -8.08 -16.22
C PRO A 117 16.26 -8.05 -16.14
N ARG A 118 16.89 -7.11 -16.86
CA ARG A 118 18.36 -6.92 -16.85
C ARG A 118 18.92 -6.29 -15.57
N SER A 119 18.08 -5.63 -14.77
CA SER A 119 18.44 -5.02 -13.48
C SER A 119 18.75 -6.07 -12.42
N LEU A 120 19.67 -5.81 -11.48
CA LEU A 120 19.98 -6.77 -10.41
C LEU A 120 18.75 -7.02 -9.50
N PHE A 121 18.62 -8.26 -9.02
CA PHE A 121 17.59 -8.65 -8.06
C PHE A 121 17.65 -7.81 -6.78
N VAL A 122 18.86 -7.59 -6.25
CA VAL A 122 19.09 -6.85 -4.99
C VAL A 122 18.64 -5.39 -5.10
N ASP A 123 18.95 -4.70 -6.19
CA ASP A 123 18.59 -3.29 -6.36
C ASP A 123 17.05 -3.13 -6.41
N ASN A 124 16.37 -3.99 -7.16
CA ASN A 124 14.90 -3.99 -7.22
C ASN A 124 14.27 -4.40 -5.88
N TYR A 125 14.91 -5.31 -5.14
CA TYR A 125 14.47 -5.72 -3.81
C TYR A 125 14.54 -4.56 -2.82
N ILE A 126 15.64 -3.79 -2.81
CA ILE A 126 15.79 -2.61 -1.94
C ILE A 126 14.70 -1.58 -2.25
N VAL A 127 14.44 -1.28 -3.53
CA VAL A 127 13.39 -0.32 -3.92
C VAL A 127 12.01 -0.81 -3.48
N LEU A 128 11.68 -2.09 -3.71
CA LEU A 128 10.42 -2.69 -3.24
C LEU A 128 10.30 -2.65 -1.72
N LEU A 129 11.39 -2.92 -1.00
CA LEU A 129 11.42 -2.91 0.46
C LEU A 129 11.07 -1.52 1.00
N CYS A 130 11.73 -0.48 0.47
CA CYS A 130 11.47 0.91 0.84
C CYS A 130 10.05 1.35 0.46
N LEU A 131 9.54 0.89 -0.69
CA LEU A 131 8.17 1.15 -1.10
C LEU A 131 7.17 0.53 -0.12
N VAL A 132 7.29 -0.76 0.18
CA VAL A 132 6.39 -1.44 1.12
C VAL A 132 6.48 -0.80 2.50
N TYR A 133 7.68 -0.43 2.96
CA TYR A 133 7.87 0.30 4.22
C TYR A 133 7.12 1.63 4.27
N CYS A 134 7.18 2.43 3.19
CA CYS A 134 6.40 3.68 3.08
C CYS A 134 4.90 3.40 3.07
N VAL A 135 4.50 2.40 2.31
CA VAL A 135 3.11 2.03 2.07
C VAL A 135 2.40 1.55 3.34
N THR A 136 3.07 0.76 4.17
CA THR A 136 2.57 0.30 5.48
C THR A 136 2.43 1.45 6.47
N GLY A 137 3.37 2.39 6.48
CA GLY A 137 3.26 3.62 7.29
C GLY A 137 2.00 4.45 6.96
N VAL A 138 1.69 4.63 5.67
CA VAL A 138 0.45 5.31 5.24
C VAL A 138 -0.79 4.49 5.62
N ALA A 139 -0.73 3.15 5.53
CA ALA A 139 -1.84 2.29 5.92
C ALA A 139 -2.16 2.43 7.42
N TYR A 140 -1.16 2.61 8.27
CA TYR A 140 -1.37 2.85 9.70
C TYR A 140 -2.06 4.17 9.97
N ALA A 141 -1.64 5.24 9.29
CA ALA A 141 -2.32 6.53 9.39
C ALA A 141 -3.81 6.40 9.00
N LEU A 142 -4.11 5.76 7.86
CA LEU A 142 -5.48 5.51 7.41
C LEU A 142 -6.26 4.60 8.37
N ALA A 143 -5.60 3.61 8.97
CA ALA A 143 -6.22 2.74 9.95
C ALA A 143 -6.65 3.53 11.18
N ILE A 144 -5.86 4.51 11.64
CA ILE A 144 -6.16 5.29 12.84
C ILE A 144 -7.27 6.31 12.55
N PHE A 145 -7.18 7.02 11.43
CA PHE A 145 -8.12 8.09 11.08
C PHE A 145 -9.53 7.60 10.70
N LEU A 146 -9.64 6.44 10.02
CA LEU A 146 -10.91 5.97 9.45
C LEU A 146 -11.39 4.67 10.12
N GLU A 147 -12.71 4.44 10.07
CA GLU A 147 -13.31 3.13 10.36
C GLU A 147 -12.87 2.05 9.35
N PRO A 148 -12.91 0.76 9.71
CA PRO A 148 -12.36 -0.32 8.89
C PRO A 148 -12.95 -0.39 7.47
N GLY A 149 -14.23 -0.06 7.30
CA GLY A 149 -14.89 -0.02 6.00
C GLY A 149 -14.29 1.03 5.04
N PRO A 150 -14.42 2.34 5.32
CA PRO A 150 -13.89 3.38 4.42
C PRO A 150 -12.36 3.36 4.34
N SER A 151 -11.66 2.91 5.39
CA SER A 151 -10.21 2.77 5.37
C SER A 151 -9.72 1.76 4.33
N GLN A 152 -10.47 0.66 4.11
CA GLN A 152 -10.15 -0.32 3.07
C GLN A 152 -10.28 0.28 1.66
N LEU A 153 -11.33 1.06 1.41
CA LEU A 153 -11.53 1.73 0.12
C LEU A 153 -10.43 2.76 -0.15
N CYS A 154 -10.10 3.60 0.83
CA CYS A 154 -8.99 4.57 0.70
C CYS A 154 -7.64 3.88 0.52
N SER A 155 -7.41 2.76 1.19
CA SER A 155 -6.20 1.95 1.07
C SER A 155 -5.99 1.41 -0.35
N VAL A 156 -7.08 1.07 -1.04
CA VAL A 156 -7.05 0.61 -2.44
C VAL A 156 -7.01 1.76 -3.44
N LEU A 157 -7.79 2.81 -3.22
CA LEU A 157 -7.88 3.92 -4.17
C LEU A 157 -6.59 4.75 -4.21
N LEU A 158 -5.96 4.97 -3.06
CA LEU A 158 -4.84 5.90 -2.92
C LEU A 158 -3.61 5.48 -3.75
N PRO A 159 -3.10 4.23 -3.73
CA PRO A 159 -1.99 3.82 -4.59
C PRO A 159 -2.28 3.97 -6.08
N VAL A 160 -3.50 3.63 -6.51
CA VAL A 160 -3.89 3.70 -7.92
C VAL A 160 -3.89 5.16 -8.37
N VAL A 161 -4.57 6.04 -7.64
CA VAL A 161 -4.67 7.46 -7.99
C VAL A 161 -3.29 8.13 -7.96
N LEU A 162 -2.48 7.90 -6.93
CA LEU A 162 -1.14 8.50 -6.86
C LEU A 162 -0.19 7.97 -7.95
N THR A 163 -0.31 6.70 -8.34
CA THR A 163 0.51 6.16 -9.43
C THR A 163 0.07 6.74 -10.78
N LEU A 164 -1.24 6.86 -11.02
CA LEU A 164 -1.76 7.48 -12.25
C LEU A 164 -1.34 8.95 -12.36
N LEU A 165 -1.41 9.71 -11.26
CA LEU A 165 -0.91 11.07 -11.19
C LEU A 165 0.59 11.13 -11.50
N SER A 166 1.37 10.17 -10.99
CA SER A 166 2.80 10.07 -11.27
C SER A 166 3.14 9.83 -12.74
N THR A 167 2.27 9.16 -13.49
CA THR A 167 2.50 8.81 -14.90
C THR A 167 2.03 9.88 -15.90
N ARG A 168 1.24 10.86 -15.46
CA ARG A 168 0.73 11.91 -16.36
C ARG A 168 1.70 13.09 -16.50
N PRO A 169 1.86 13.68 -17.69
CA PRO A 169 2.58 14.94 -17.84
C PRO A 169 1.84 16.06 -17.11
N THR A 170 2.57 16.88 -16.35
CA THR A 170 1.99 17.91 -15.46
C THR A 170 2.14 19.30 -16.06
N ASP A 171 1.01 19.94 -16.38
CA ASP A 171 1.00 21.30 -16.95
C ASP A 171 0.88 22.40 -15.87
N SER A 172 0.23 22.12 -14.73
CA SER A 172 0.01 23.09 -13.66
C SER A 172 1.01 22.99 -12.50
N THR A 173 1.33 24.12 -11.87
CA THR A 173 2.28 24.20 -10.74
C THR A 173 1.85 23.36 -9.54
N PHE A 174 0.54 23.32 -9.25
CA PHE A 174 -0.01 22.49 -8.17
C PHE A 174 0.17 20.99 -8.45
N MET A 175 -0.09 20.55 -9.69
CA MET A 175 0.15 19.16 -10.11
C MET A 175 1.64 18.80 -10.01
N LYS A 176 2.55 19.72 -10.34
CA LYS A 176 4.00 19.48 -10.20
C LYS A 176 4.41 19.24 -8.74
N ILE A 177 3.90 20.03 -7.80
CA ILE A 177 4.16 19.85 -6.37
C ILE A 177 3.55 18.55 -5.84
N LEU A 178 2.30 18.25 -6.23
CA LEU A 178 1.63 17.03 -5.77
C LEU A 178 2.35 15.79 -6.29
N THR A 179 2.76 15.80 -7.56
CA THR A 179 3.45 14.68 -8.19
C THR A 179 4.87 14.51 -7.64
N SER A 180 5.57 15.61 -7.32
CA SER A 180 6.92 15.54 -6.71
C SER A 180 6.91 15.00 -5.28
N LEU A 181 5.79 15.07 -4.57
CA LEU A 181 5.61 14.55 -3.20
C LEU A 181 5.06 13.11 -3.17
N CYS A 182 4.69 12.55 -4.32
CA CYS A 182 4.09 11.22 -4.42
C CYS A 182 5.14 10.09 -4.32
N TYR A 183 4.98 9.19 -3.34
CA TYR A 183 5.86 8.01 -3.18
C TYR A 183 5.94 7.11 -4.43
N PRO A 184 4.89 6.91 -5.27
CA PRO A 184 5.01 6.13 -6.50
C PRO A 184 5.98 6.76 -7.51
N ARG A 185 6.16 8.08 -7.51
CA ARG A 185 7.08 8.77 -8.43
C ARG A 185 8.52 8.42 -8.13
N TRP A 186 8.92 8.58 -6.88
CA TRP A 186 10.28 8.24 -6.44
C TRP A 186 10.57 6.75 -6.59
N ALA A 187 9.57 5.89 -6.36
CA ALA A 187 9.69 4.45 -6.56
C ALA A 187 9.90 4.10 -8.05
N LEU A 188 9.06 4.66 -8.93
CA LEU A 188 9.15 4.42 -10.37
C LEU A 188 10.47 4.92 -10.95
N GLU A 189 10.92 6.10 -10.54
CA GLU A 189 12.24 6.64 -10.89
C GLU A 189 13.36 5.70 -10.44
N ALA A 190 13.32 5.21 -9.19
CA ALA A 190 14.33 4.29 -8.67
C ALA A 190 14.38 2.95 -9.45
N PHE A 191 13.22 2.37 -9.81
CA PHE A 191 13.19 1.16 -10.65
C PHE A 191 13.76 1.40 -12.05
N ILE A 192 13.34 2.48 -12.71
CA ILE A 192 13.79 2.80 -14.07
C ILE A 192 15.28 3.11 -14.08
N VAL A 193 15.78 3.89 -13.12
CA VAL A 193 17.21 4.22 -13.00
C VAL A 193 18.03 2.96 -12.73
N SER A 194 17.56 2.05 -11.86
CA SER A 194 18.23 0.77 -11.60
C SER A 194 18.35 -0.07 -12.87
N ASN A 195 17.27 -0.15 -13.66
CA ASN A 195 17.29 -0.88 -14.92
C ASN A 195 18.18 -0.18 -15.97
N ALA A 196 18.06 1.14 -16.11
CA ALA A 196 18.77 1.96 -17.08
C ALA A 196 20.29 1.91 -16.91
N LYS A 197 20.80 1.79 -15.67
CA LYS A 197 22.23 1.64 -15.40
C LYS A 197 22.85 0.44 -16.12
N ARG A 198 22.09 -0.62 -16.38
CA ARG A 198 22.60 -1.85 -17.01
C ARG A 198 22.49 -1.86 -18.54
N TYR A 199 21.88 -0.84 -19.14
CA TYR A 199 21.85 -0.67 -20.59
C TYR A 199 23.09 0.09 -21.06
N TYR A 200 23.94 -0.61 -21.84
CA TYR A 200 25.15 -0.10 -22.47
C TYR A 200 25.15 -0.47 -23.97
N GLY A 201 26.03 0.15 -24.75
CA GLY A 201 26.19 -0.13 -26.18
C GLY A 201 25.08 0.50 -27.02
N VAL A 202 24.49 -0.27 -27.94
CA VAL A 202 23.48 0.21 -28.90
C VAL A 202 22.26 0.85 -28.22
N TRP A 203 21.95 0.41 -27.00
CA TRP A 203 20.81 0.88 -26.21
C TRP A 203 21.06 2.21 -25.47
N LEU A 204 22.24 2.82 -25.60
CA LEU A 204 22.59 4.08 -24.92
C LEU A 204 21.74 5.25 -25.43
N ILE A 205 21.42 5.27 -26.72
CA ILE A 205 20.60 6.30 -27.35
C ILE A 205 19.14 6.20 -26.88
N GLN A 206 18.56 4.99 -26.88
CA GLN A 206 17.23 4.78 -26.29
C GLN A 206 17.21 5.17 -24.80
N ARG A 207 18.27 4.86 -24.04
CA ARG A 207 18.37 5.20 -22.61
C ARG A 207 18.32 6.70 -22.40
N CYS A 208 19.13 7.45 -23.12
CA CYS A 208 19.17 8.91 -23.03
C CYS A 208 17.83 9.53 -23.48
N GLY A 209 17.20 8.98 -24.53
CA GLY A 209 15.87 9.42 -24.98
C GLY A 209 14.77 9.18 -23.93
N ALA A 210 14.76 8.01 -23.28
CA ALA A 210 13.80 7.69 -22.22
C ALA A 210 14.01 8.56 -20.97
N LEU A 211 15.27 8.78 -20.56
CA LEU A 211 15.59 9.67 -19.44
C LEU A 211 15.22 11.13 -19.74
N LEU A 212 15.45 11.60 -20.97
CA LEU A 212 15.10 12.97 -21.37
C LEU A 212 13.58 13.18 -21.36
N ARG A 213 12.79 12.19 -21.81
CA ARG A 213 11.32 12.26 -21.80
C ARG A 213 10.73 12.26 -20.39
N THR A 214 11.38 11.57 -19.45
CA THR A 214 10.90 11.43 -18.07
C THR A 214 11.49 12.46 -17.11
N GLY A 215 12.63 13.06 -17.47
CA GLY A 215 13.37 14.00 -16.64
C GLY A 215 14.13 13.34 -15.48
N TYR A 216 14.32 12.02 -15.51
CA TYR A 216 14.95 11.28 -14.42
C TYR A 216 16.48 11.36 -14.46
N ASN A 217 17.09 11.47 -13.28
CA ASN A 217 18.54 11.58 -13.14
C ASN A 217 19.15 10.26 -12.63
N LEU A 218 20.12 9.71 -13.37
CA LEU A 218 20.84 8.47 -13.00
C LEU A 218 21.52 8.52 -11.63
N HIS A 219 21.95 9.70 -11.20
CA HIS A 219 22.70 9.90 -9.96
C HIS A 219 21.81 10.00 -8.71
N GLN A 220 20.49 10.17 -8.88
CA GLN A 220 19.57 10.44 -7.78
C GLN A 220 18.97 9.18 -7.15
N TRP A 221 19.43 7.98 -7.51
CA TRP A 221 18.91 6.71 -6.98
C TRP A 221 18.93 6.63 -5.44
N ASN A 222 20.03 7.08 -4.81
CA ASN A 222 20.14 7.14 -3.34
C ASN A 222 19.15 8.15 -2.73
N LEU A 223 18.90 9.27 -3.41
CA LEU A 223 17.96 10.30 -2.95
C LEU A 223 16.53 9.77 -2.99
N CYS A 224 16.14 9.08 -4.06
CA CYS A 224 14.82 8.46 -4.16
C CYS A 224 14.59 7.48 -3.00
N ILE A 225 15.54 6.57 -2.75
CA ILE A 225 15.45 5.61 -1.64
C ILE A 225 15.36 6.32 -0.29
N SER A 226 16.20 7.33 -0.06
CA SER A 226 16.17 8.12 1.16
C SER A 226 14.83 8.84 1.37
N LEU A 227 14.22 9.37 0.30
CA LEU A 227 12.92 10.03 0.35
C LEU A 227 11.78 9.03 0.65
N LEU A 228 11.82 7.82 0.06
CA LEU A 228 10.86 6.76 0.40
C LEU A 228 10.94 6.38 1.89
N LEU A 229 12.14 6.20 2.42
CA LEU A 229 12.35 5.88 3.83
C LEU A 229 11.90 7.03 4.73
N ALA A 230 12.25 8.27 4.40
CA ALA A 230 11.84 9.45 5.15
C ALA A 230 10.32 9.62 5.16
N ALA A 231 9.64 9.42 4.03
CA ALA A 231 8.18 9.45 3.95
C ALA A 231 7.53 8.34 4.79
N GLY A 232 8.08 7.12 4.75
CA GLY A 232 7.61 6.02 5.59
C GLY A 232 7.78 6.28 7.09
N ALA A 233 8.91 6.86 7.50
CA ALA A 233 9.16 7.24 8.88
C ALA A 233 8.24 8.39 9.32
N ALA A 234 8.08 9.42 8.47
CA ALA A 234 7.18 10.54 8.74
C ALA A 234 5.73 10.07 8.92
N CYS A 235 5.23 9.18 8.05
CA CYS A 235 3.88 8.62 8.20
C CYS A 235 3.70 7.81 9.50
N ARG A 236 4.72 7.07 9.95
CA ARG A 236 4.68 6.36 11.26
C ARG A 236 4.69 7.31 12.45
N ILE A 237 5.52 8.36 12.40
CA ILE A 237 5.57 9.39 13.43
C ILE A 237 4.23 10.13 13.50
N LEU A 238 3.63 10.46 12.36
CA LEU A 238 2.29 11.04 12.31
C LEU A 238 1.23 10.09 12.90
N ALA A 239 1.26 8.81 12.52
CA ALA A 239 0.36 7.80 13.07
C ALA A 239 0.51 7.67 14.60
N PHE A 240 1.74 7.72 15.09
CA PHE A 240 2.04 7.74 16.52
C PHE A 240 1.44 8.99 17.17
N ILE A 241 1.79 10.20 16.73
CA ILE A 241 1.31 11.47 17.30
C ILE A 241 -0.23 11.53 17.36
N VAL A 242 -0.90 11.11 16.29
CA VAL A 242 -2.37 11.07 16.21
C VAL A 242 -2.97 10.14 17.26
N SER A 243 -2.27 9.05 17.60
CA SER A 243 -2.67 8.14 18.68
C SER A 243 -2.50 8.73 20.09
N TYR A 244 -1.63 9.74 20.28
CA TYR A 244 -1.42 10.42 21.57
C TYR A 244 -2.33 11.62 21.79
N LEU A 245 -2.72 12.35 20.75
CA LEU A 245 -3.48 13.59 20.92
C LEU A 245 -4.96 13.32 21.26
N PRO A 246 -5.46 13.66 22.47
CA PRO A 246 -6.88 13.53 22.80
C PRO A 246 -7.77 14.46 21.95
N VAL A 247 -7.19 15.49 21.32
CA VAL A 247 -7.86 16.52 20.52
C VAL A 247 -8.45 15.97 19.21
N CYS A 248 -7.89 14.91 18.61
CA CYS A 248 -8.45 14.30 17.39
C CYS A 248 -9.64 13.37 17.64
N THR A 249 -9.91 12.99 18.89
CA THR A 249 -11.08 12.16 19.22
C THR A 249 -12.40 12.86 18.90
N GLY A 250 -12.43 14.20 18.86
CA GLY A 250 -13.61 14.99 18.47
C GLY A 250 -13.87 14.95 16.96
N LEU A 251 -12.86 15.21 16.13
CA LEU A 251 -12.99 15.21 14.67
C LEU A 251 -13.19 13.79 14.11
N ILE A 252 -12.54 12.78 14.70
CA ILE A 252 -12.75 11.36 14.34
C ILE A 252 -14.17 10.91 14.75
N ARG A 253 -14.70 11.35 15.91
CA ARG A 253 -16.11 11.10 16.27
C ARG A 253 -17.08 11.83 15.33
N LEU A 254 -16.76 13.04 14.89
CA LEU A 254 -17.58 13.82 13.97
C LEU A 254 -17.58 13.19 12.57
N LEU A 255 -16.42 12.78 12.04
CA LEU A 255 -16.31 12.09 10.76
C LEU A 255 -16.90 10.67 10.82
N CYS A 256 -16.75 9.94 11.91
CA CYS A 256 -17.46 8.67 12.13
C CYS A 256 -18.97 8.87 12.21
N ARG A 257 -19.46 9.95 12.84
CA ARG A 257 -20.89 10.28 12.91
C ARG A 257 -21.41 10.63 11.51
N VAL A 258 -20.75 11.52 10.79
CA VAL A 258 -21.07 11.88 9.40
C VAL A 258 -21.03 10.66 8.49
N ASN A 259 -20.01 9.80 8.57
CA ASN A 259 -19.93 8.60 7.75
C ASN A 259 -20.99 7.55 8.10
N ARG A 260 -21.35 7.40 9.39
CA ARG A 260 -22.44 6.53 9.84
C ARG A 260 -23.80 7.05 9.39
N ASP A 261 -24.02 8.37 9.46
CA ASP A 261 -25.25 9.04 9.02
C ASP A 261 -25.39 8.98 7.49
N MET A 262 -24.28 9.12 6.74
CA MET A 262 -24.26 8.95 5.28
C MET A 262 -24.57 7.50 4.88
N ASN A 263 -23.97 6.51 5.54
CA ASN A 263 -24.18 5.10 5.24
C ASN A 263 -25.59 4.63 5.65
N ALA A 264 -26.14 5.17 6.73
CA ALA A 264 -27.53 4.97 7.13
C ALA A 264 -28.52 5.63 6.14
N SER A 265 -28.19 6.82 5.64
CA SER A 265 -28.97 7.52 4.62
C SER A 265 -28.90 6.83 3.24
N PHE A 266 -27.76 6.22 2.91
CA PHE A 266 -27.62 5.44 1.68
C PHE A 266 -28.38 4.11 1.77
N LEU A 267 -28.32 3.43 2.92
CA LEU A 267 -29.09 2.20 3.18
C LEU A 267 -30.60 2.47 3.21
N SER A 268 -31.07 3.57 3.82
CA SER A 268 -32.49 3.92 3.79
C SER A 268 -32.97 4.23 2.37
N LYS A 269 -32.14 4.92 1.57
CA LYS A 269 -32.47 5.24 0.18
C LYS A 269 -32.47 4.01 -0.73
N CYS A 270 -31.54 3.07 -0.55
CA CYS A 270 -31.58 1.78 -1.23
C CYS A 270 -32.77 0.90 -0.78
N GLN A 271 -33.17 0.98 0.48
CA GLN A 271 -34.31 0.22 1.02
C GLN A 271 -35.66 0.82 0.58
N ASP A 272 -35.73 2.14 0.36
CA ASP A 272 -36.88 2.82 -0.26
C ASP A 272 -36.96 2.60 -1.77
N ASP A 273 -35.83 2.52 -2.48
CA ASP A 273 -35.80 2.19 -3.91
C ASP A 273 -36.22 0.72 -4.15
N ASN A 274 -35.78 -0.19 -3.27
CA ASN A 274 -36.19 -1.59 -3.32
C ASN A 274 -37.69 -1.76 -2.97
N ARG A 275 -38.24 -0.90 -2.09
CA ARG A 275 -39.69 -0.91 -1.76
C ARG A 275 -40.53 -0.37 -2.91
N ARG A 276 -40.12 0.72 -3.56
CA ARG A 276 -40.78 1.24 -4.79
C ARG A 276 -40.70 0.28 -5.96
N SER A 277 -39.65 -0.54 -6.06
CA SER A 277 -39.53 -1.55 -7.12
C SER A 277 -40.50 -2.74 -6.92
N ILE A 278 -40.97 -2.99 -5.70
CA ILE A 278 -41.94 -4.05 -5.38
C ILE A 278 -43.38 -3.56 -5.62
N ASP A 279 -43.67 -2.28 -5.39
CA ASP A 279 -45.00 -1.68 -5.59
C ASP A 279 -45.35 -1.36 -7.06
N VAL A 280 -44.42 -1.59 -8.01
CA VAL A 280 -44.59 -1.33 -9.46
C VAL A 280 -44.72 -2.62 -10.28
N LEU A 281 -44.78 -3.80 -9.66
CA LEU A 281 -45.22 -5.02 -10.36
C LEU A 281 -46.75 -5.01 -10.46
N PRO A 282 -47.35 -4.87 -11.67
CA PRO A 282 -48.77 -5.11 -11.83
C PRO A 282 -49.04 -6.58 -11.51
N VAL A 283 -49.98 -6.80 -10.60
CA VAL A 283 -50.61 -8.10 -10.40
C VAL A 283 -51.22 -8.50 -11.76
N MET A 284 -50.55 -9.42 -12.45
CA MET A 284 -51.10 -10.21 -13.55
C MET A 284 -51.51 -11.56 -12.99
#